data_AF-A0A1U8Q2F5-F1
#
_entry.id   AF-A0A1U8Q2F5-F1
#
_cell.length_a   1.000
_cell.length_b   1.000
_cell.length_c   1.000
_cell.angle_alpha   90.00
_cell.angle_beta   90.00
_cell.angle_gamma   90.00
#
_symmetry.space_group_name_H-M   'P 1'
#
loop_
_entity.id
_entity.type
_entity.pdbx_description
1 polymer ?
#
loop_
_entity_poly.entity_id
_entity_poly.type
_entity_poly.pdbx_seq_one_letter_code
_entity_poly.pdbx_strand_id
1 'polypeptide(L)'
;MAAAPQYGNYAEIQETGARKRCKVDGQEIEVTFSRAYIDGMDFVIMDSPMSCNIEKNIYGGGRGDIFKRMVPFYKATLEVLLCEYTRCVPVIHNIAHRGRGPVRDFSYVDLPQNYFKLYDPGGGEHFNALAAGLSVADRVVTVSHGYAWELETKEGGWGLHQIIQLYALRYGAVPVVHTVGGLRNSV
;
A
#
# COMPACT_ATOMS: atom_id res chain seq x y z
N MET A 1 -2.01 13.24 10.16
CA MET A 1 -2.68 13.19 8.85
C MET A 1 -2.80 11.74 8.41
N ALA A 2 -3.92 11.33 7.83
CA ALA A 2 -4.13 10.03 7.21
C ALA A 2 -4.70 10.23 5.80
N ALA A 3 -4.28 9.41 4.84
CA ALA A 3 -4.79 9.46 3.47
C ALA A 3 -5.47 8.13 3.09
N ALA A 4 -6.67 8.18 2.52
CA ALA A 4 -7.45 6.99 2.17
C ALA A 4 -8.34 7.22 0.93
N PRO A 5 -8.72 6.17 0.19
CA PRO A 5 -9.72 6.28 -0.86
C PRO A 5 -11.08 6.72 -0.34
N GLN A 6 -11.82 7.43 -1.19
CA GLN A 6 -13.25 7.55 -1.04
C GLN A 6 -13.93 6.30 -1.61
N TYR A 7 -14.56 5.51 -0.73
CA TYR A 7 -15.31 4.32 -1.13
C TYR A 7 -16.82 4.54 -1.18
N GLY A 8 -17.31 5.57 -0.51
CA GLY A 8 -18.72 5.94 -0.45
C GLY A 8 -18.89 7.42 -0.13
N ASN A 9 -20.12 7.81 0.21
CA ASN A 9 -20.43 9.20 0.53
C ASN A 9 -20.19 9.49 2.00
N TYR A 10 -19.22 10.35 2.29
CA TYR A 10 -18.89 10.80 3.65
C TYR A 10 -19.49 12.20 3.88
N ALA A 11 -20.24 12.39 4.96
CA ALA A 11 -21.00 13.63 5.18
C ALA A 11 -20.13 14.85 5.54
N GLU A 12 -18.95 14.64 6.10
CA GLU A 12 -18.11 15.68 6.73
C GLU A 12 -16.92 16.13 5.86
N ILE A 13 -16.93 15.81 4.57
CA ILE A 13 -15.81 16.09 3.68
C ILE A 13 -15.92 17.47 3.04
N GLN A 14 -14.81 18.21 3.03
CA GLN A 14 -14.66 19.50 2.36
C GLN A 14 -13.74 19.33 1.17
N GLU A 15 -14.17 19.76 -0.01
CA GLU A 15 -13.30 19.74 -1.19
C GLU A 15 -12.08 20.65 -0.97
N THR A 16 -10.90 20.18 -1.37
CA THR A 16 -9.68 20.99 -1.33
C THR A 16 -9.45 21.78 -2.62
N GLY A 17 -10.15 21.43 -3.70
CA GLY A 17 -9.88 21.92 -5.06
C GLY A 17 -8.63 21.30 -5.71
N ALA A 18 -7.84 20.49 -4.98
CA ALA A 18 -6.67 19.81 -5.54
C ALA A 18 -7.08 18.65 -6.45
N ARG A 19 -6.38 18.49 -7.57
CA ARG A 19 -6.60 17.46 -8.57
C ARG A 19 -5.27 16.94 -9.10
N LYS A 20 -5.18 15.64 -9.37
CA LYS A 20 -4.06 15.00 -10.06
C LYS A 20 -4.61 14.14 -11.19
N ARG A 21 -3.92 14.12 -12.32
CA ARG A 21 -4.20 13.16 -13.39
C ARG A 21 -3.15 12.06 -13.37
N CYS A 22 -3.58 10.82 -13.49
CA CYS A 22 -2.70 9.67 -13.58
C CYS A 22 -3.21 8.69 -14.62
N LYS A 23 -2.29 7.95 -15.24
CA LYS A 23 -2.65 6.88 -16.18
C LYS A 23 -2.91 5.58 -15.43
N VAL A 24 -4.04 4.96 -15.72
CA VAL A 24 -4.45 3.63 -15.24
C VAL A 24 -5.01 2.88 -16.45
N ASP A 25 -4.46 1.70 -16.75
CA ASP A 25 -4.88 0.89 -17.90
C ASP A 25 -4.87 1.67 -19.24
N GLY A 26 -3.84 2.49 -19.44
CA GLY A 26 -3.71 3.34 -20.64
C GLY A 26 -4.67 4.54 -20.70
N GLN A 27 -5.60 4.66 -19.76
CA GLN A 27 -6.55 5.78 -19.67
C GLN A 27 -6.06 6.81 -18.67
N GLU A 28 -6.16 8.09 -19.02
CA GLU A 28 -5.92 9.18 -18.08
C GLU A 28 -7.16 9.36 -17.20
N ILE A 29 -7.01 9.13 -15.91
CA ILE A 29 -8.05 9.35 -14.91
C ILE A 29 -7.71 10.58 -14.08
N GLU A 30 -8.74 11.33 -13.70
CA GLU A 30 -8.62 12.39 -12.71
C GLU A 30 -8.88 11.81 -11.32
N VAL A 31 -8.05 12.25 -10.36
CA VAL A 31 -8.14 11.97 -8.94
C VAL A 31 -8.31 13.31 -8.24
N THR A 32 -9.33 13.42 -7.41
CA THR A 32 -9.64 14.63 -6.64
C THR A 32 -9.38 14.38 -5.16
N PHE A 33 -9.18 15.47 -4.39
CA PHE A 33 -8.88 15.38 -2.98
C PHE A 33 -9.86 16.22 -2.15
N SER A 34 -10.41 15.58 -1.13
CA SER A 34 -11.21 16.21 -0.10
C SER A 34 -10.51 16.05 1.24
N ARG A 35 -10.90 16.85 2.23
CA ARG A 35 -10.36 16.80 3.59
C ARG A 35 -11.46 16.68 4.63
N ALA A 36 -11.17 16.02 5.74
CA ALA A 36 -12.00 15.99 6.93
C ALA A 36 -11.11 16.05 8.17
N TYR A 37 -11.49 16.83 9.18
CA TYR A 37 -10.77 16.88 10.44
C TYR A 37 -11.59 16.19 11.52
N ILE A 38 -11.16 14.99 11.92
CA ILE A 38 -11.90 14.09 12.81
C ILE A 38 -10.96 13.68 13.95
N ASP A 39 -11.39 13.83 15.20
CA ASP A 39 -10.64 13.43 16.39
C ASP A 39 -9.19 13.93 16.44
N GLY A 40 -8.98 15.20 16.06
CA GLY A 40 -7.65 15.80 16.05
C GLY A 40 -6.77 15.40 14.85
N MET A 41 -7.28 14.58 13.93
CA MET A 41 -6.56 14.05 12.78
C MET A 41 -7.09 14.65 11.46
N ASP A 42 -6.17 15.08 10.61
CA ASP A 42 -6.47 15.51 9.25
C ASP A 42 -6.55 14.31 8.30
N PHE A 43 -7.72 14.03 7.76
CA PHE A 43 -7.96 12.99 6.77
C PHE A 43 -7.99 13.58 5.38
N VAL A 44 -7.09 13.14 4.51
CA VAL A 44 -7.10 13.44 3.08
C VAL A 44 -7.78 12.28 2.35
N ILE A 45 -8.90 12.56 1.72
CA ILE A 45 -9.75 11.58 1.08
C ILE A 45 -9.56 11.71 -0.42
N MET A 46 -9.07 10.64 -1.03
CA MET A 46 -8.75 10.57 -2.45
C MET A 46 -9.93 9.96 -3.20
N ASP A 47 -10.61 10.74 -4.04
CA ASP A 47 -11.70 10.23 -4.88
C ASP A 47 -11.20 9.90 -6.29
N SER A 48 -11.70 8.79 -6.81
CA SER A 48 -11.32 8.23 -8.10
C SER A 48 -12.49 7.43 -8.68
N PRO A 49 -12.69 7.44 -10.01
CA PRO A 49 -13.69 6.58 -10.66
C PRO A 49 -13.55 5.09 -10.32
N MET A 50 -12.34 4.65 -9.95
CA MET A 50 -12.07 3.25 -9.59
C MET A 50 -12.59 2.85 -8.19
N SER A 51 -12.85 3.83 -7.32
CA SER A 51 -13.27 3.62 -5.92
C SER A 51 -14.69 4.07 -5.62
N CYS A 52 -15.43 4.59 -6.61
CA CYS A 52 -16.81 5.04 -6.41
C CYS A 52 -17.78 3.88 -6.10
N ASN A 53 -18.59 4.04 -5.05
CA ASN A 53 -19.73 3.17 -4.69
C ASN A 53 -19.39 1.68 -4.50
N ILE A 54 -18.24 1.39 -3.89
CA ILE A 54 -17.78 0.02 -3.61
C ILE A 54 -17.62 -0.23 -2.11
N GLU A 55 -18.19 0.60 -1.25
CA GLU A 55 -18.01 0.58 0.20
C GLU A 55 -18.33 -0.78 0.84
N LYS A 56 -19.23 -1.55 0.24
CA LYS A 56 -19.59 -2.90 0.71
C LYS A 56 -18.65 -4.01 0.22
N ASN A 57 -17.78 -3.73 -0.74
CA ASN A 57 -16.94 -4.73 -1.39
C ASN A 57 -15.65 -4.12 -1.99
N ILE A 58 -14.85 -3.47 -1.15
CA ILE A 58 -13.66 -2.72 -1.58
C ILE A 58 -12.60 -3.60 -2.28
N TYR A 59 -12.55 -4.89 -1.96
CA TYR A 59 -11.70 -5.90 -2.60
C TYR A 59 -12.44 -6.79 -3.60
N GLY A 60 -13.69 -6.46 -3.93
CA GLY A 60 -14.49 -7.18 -4.90
C GLY A 60 -14.08 -6.95 -6.34
N GLY A 61 -14.56 -7.83 -7.22
CA GLY A 61 -14.25 -7.82 -8.64
C GLY A 61 -13.15 -8.81 -9.01
N GLY A 62 -12.67 -8.71 -10.24
CA GLY A 62 -11.53 -9.47 -10.72
C GLY A 62 -10.21 -8.91 -10.19
N ARG A 63 -9.14 -9.69 -10.34
CA ARG A 63 -7.78 -9.27 -10.00
C ARG A 63 -7.37 -7.94 -10.66
N GLY A 64 -7.77 -7.73 -11.92
CA GLY A 64 -7.52 -6.49 -12.65
C GLY A 64 -8.17 -5.28 -11.99
N ASP A 65 -9.39 -5.43 -11.46
CA ASP A 65 -10.10 -4.34 -10.78
C ASP A 65 -9.38 -3.91 -9.51
N ILE A 66 -8.92 -4.89 -8.72
CA ILE A 66 -8.13 -4.65 -7.51
C ILE A 66 -6.81 -3.96 -7.87
N PHE A 67 -6.10 -4.41 -8.91
CA PHE A 67 -4.85 -3.75 -9.31
C PHE A 67 -5.05 -2.31 -9.77
N LYS A 68 -6.07 -2.05 -10.60
CA LYS A 68 -6.40 -0.70 -11.06
C LYS A 68 -6.73 0.24 -9.89
N ARG A 69 -7.45 -0.24 -8.87
CA ARG A 69 -7.72 0.52 -7.64
C ARG A 69 -6.47 0.84 -6.82
N MET A 70 -5.46 -0.01 -6.86
CA MET A 70 -4.21 0.19 -6.13
C MET A 70 -3.21 1.10 -6.86
N VAL A 71 -3.43 1.41 -8.15
CA VAL A 71 -2.47 2.21 -8.95
C VAL A 71 -2.17 3.58 -8.33
N PRO A 72 -3.18 4.37 -7.88
CA PRO A 72 -2.88 5.66 -7.24
C PRO A 72 -1.97 5.51 -6.01
N PHE A 73 -2.16 4.46 -5.22
CA PHE A 73 -1.32 4.17 -4.05
C PHE A 73 0.11 3.82 -4.44
N TYR A 74 0.29 2.96 -5.44
CA TYR A 74 1.63 2.62 -5.90
C TYR A 74 2.36 3.83 -6.48
N LYS A 75 1.67 4.69 -7.23
CA LYS A 75 2.23 5.94 -7.75
C LYS A 75 2.60 6.89 -6.61
N ALA A 76 1.76 7.05 -5.59
CA ALA A 76 2.07 7.85 -4.41
C ALA A 76 3.30 7.31 -3.65
N THR A 77 3.40 5.98 -3.47
CA THR A 77 4.57 5.36 -2.86
C THR A 77 5.83 5.64 -3.67
N LEU A 78 5.77 5.53 -5.00
CA LEU A 78 6.92 5.87 -5.84
C LEU A 78 7.32 7.34 -5.73
N GLU A 79 6.36 8.26 -5.67
CA GLU A 79 6.65 9.68 -5.46
C GLU A 79 7.40 9.89 -4.13
N VAL A 80 6.98 9.21 -3.06
CA VAL A 80 7.66 9.26 -1.74
C VAL A 80 9.12 8.79 -1.84
N LEU A 81 9.40 7.76 -2.64
CA LEU A 81 10.77 7.25 -2.82
C LEU A 81 11.68 8.22 -3.58
N LEU A 82 11.11 9.17 -4.32
CA LEU A 82 11.85 10.21 -5.04
C LEU A 82 12.10 11.46 -4.18
N CYS A 83 11.50 11.54 -2.99
CA CYS A 83 11.69 12.66 -2.08
C CYS A 83 12.91 12.44 -1.17
N GLU A 84 13.99 13.21 -1.39
CA GLU A 84 15.28 13.09 -0.69
C GLU A 84 15.17 13.04 0.85
N TYR A 85 14.30 13.88 1.41
CA TYR A 85 14.15 14.06 2.86
C TYR A 85 12.98 13.26 3.46
N THR A 86 12.23 12.53 2.64
CA THR A 86 11.12 11.71 3.13
C THR A 86 11.60 10.31 3.42
N ARG A 87 11.02 9.68 4.46
CA ARG A 87 11.31 8.29 4.83
C ARG A 87 10.02 7.48 4.79
N CYS A 88 10.13 6.21 4.41
CA CYS A 88 9.00 5.29 4.28
C CYS A 88 9.13 4.12 5.25
N VAL A 89 8.08 3.89 6.05
CA VAL A 89 7.99 2.80 7.02
C VAL A 89 6.69 2.02 6.82
N PRO A 90 6.66 0.99 5.96
CA PRO A 90 5.52 0.08 5.84
C PRO A 90 5.23 -0.65 7.16
N VAL A 91 3.94 -0.71 7.48
CA VAL A 91 3.38 -1.52 8.57
C VAL A 91 2.77 -2.78 7.97
N ILE A 92 3.33 -3.95 8.25
CA ILE A 92 2.83 -5.22 7.76
C ILE A 92 1.72 -5.71 8.70
N HIS A 93 0.48 -5.58 8.24
CA HIS A 93 -0.69 -6.16 8.90
C HIS A 93 -0.96 -7.60 8.45
N ASN A 94 -0.70 -7.91 7.18
CA ASN A 94 -0.90 -9.23 6.61
C ASN A 94 -0.01 -9.42 5.36
N ILE A 95 1.03 -10.24 5.47
CA ILE A 95 1.98 -10.54 4.41
C ILE A 95 1.43 -11.50 3.35
N ALA A 96 0.27 -12.13 3.54
CA ALA A 96 -0.32 -12.96 2.50
C ALA A 96 -0.82 -12.10 1.32
N HIS A 97 -1.30 -10.88 1.59
CA HIS A 97 -1.81 -9.93 0.60
C HIS A 97 -0.70 -9.06 0.00
N ARG A 98 0.10 -9.65 -0.89
CA ARG A 98 1.34 -9.04 -1.41
C ARG A 98 1.16 -8.19 -2.67
N GLY A 99 -0.05 -8.13 -3.22
CA GLY A 99 -0.27 -7.62 -4.58
C GLY A 99 0.53 -8.41 -5.61
N ARG A 100 0.57 -9.75 -5.51
CA ARG A 100 1.29 -10.64 -6.43
C ARG A 100 0.45 -10.93 -7.69
N GLY A 101 1.04 -10.81 -8.87
CA GLY A 101 0.39 -11.10 -10.15
C GLY A 101 1.38 -11.49 -11.26
N PRO A 102 0.91 -12.01 -12.41
CA PRO A 102 1.75 -12.22 -13.58
C PRO A 102 2.28 -10.87 -14.10
N VAL A 103 3.46 -10.86 -14.73
CA VAL A 103 4.10 -9.63 -15.26
C VAL A 103 3.21 -8.89 -16.26
N ARG A 104 2.35 -9.60 -17.00
CA ARG A 104 1.40 -8.97 -17.93
C ARG A 104 0.45 -7.99 -17.25
N ASP A 105 0.14 -8.18 -15.96
CA ASP A 105 -0.75 -7.28 -15.22
C ASP A 105 -0.08 -5.91 -14.99
N PHE A 106 1.22 -5.78 -15.26
CA PHE A 106 1.95 -4.52 -15.23
C PHE A 106 1.44 -3.47 -16.22
N SER A 107 0.84 -3.90 -17.34
CA SER A 107 0.24 -2.99 -18.32
C SER A 107 -0.86 -2.11 -17.70
N TYR A 108 -1.53 -2.59 -16.65
CA TYR A 108 -2.59 -1.84 -15.97
C TYR A 108 -2.05 -0.71 -15.09
N VAL A 109 -0.82 -0.84 -14.59
CA VAL A 109 -0.33 -0.09 -13.43
C VAL A 109 0.53 1.12 -13.83
N ASP A 110 1.07 1.13 -15.05
CA ASP A 110 1.87 2.23 -15.61
C ASP A 110 2.97 2.71 -14.62
N LEU A 111 3.72 1.75 -14.07
CA LEU A 111 4.83 2.01 -13.14
C LEU A 111 6.18 1.76 -13.82
N PRO A 112 7.32 2.13 -13.21
CA PRO A 112 8.63 1.68 -13.68
C PRO A 112 8.83 0.18 -13.35
N GLN A 113 9.08 -0.65 -14.37
CA GLN A 113 9.12 -2.12 -14.24
C GLN A 113 10.22 -2.62 -13.29
N ASN A 114 11.33 -1.89 -13.20
CA ASN A 114 12.52 -2.26 -12.44
C ASN A 114 12.27 -2.44 -10.94
N TYR A 115 11.31 -1.73 -10.34
CA TYR A 115 11.04 -1.84 -8.89
C TYR A 115 10.14 -3.03 -8.54
N PHE A 116 9.26 -3.44 -9.45
CA PHE A 116 8.15 -4.36 -9.13
C PHE A 116 8.27 -5.74 -9.77
N LYS A 117 9.16 -5.88 -10.76
CA LYS A 117 9.43 -7.14 -11.44
C LYS A 117 10.42 -7.94 -10.62
N LEU A 118 9.95 -9.02 -10.00
CA LEU A 118 10.77 -9.94 -9.21
C LEU A 118 10.86 -11.30 -9.87
N TYR A 119 11.97 -11.98 -9.61
CA TYR A 119 12.21 -13.34 -10.07
C TYR A 119 11.99 -14.33 -8.92
N ASP A 120 11.07 -15.29 -9.11
CA ASP A 120 10.91 -16.45 -8.23
C ASP A 120 11.64 -17.65 -8.86
N PRO A 121 12.65 -18.23 -8.19
CA PRO A 121 13.38 -19.39 -8.70
C PRO A 121 12.50 -20.59 -9.09
N GLY A 122 11.27 -20.70 -8.55
CA GLY A 122 10.33 -21.78 -8.89
C GLY A 122 9.12 -21.35 -9.75
N GLY A 123 8.98 -20.06 -10.03
CA GLY A 123 7.75 -19.49 -10.64
C GLY A 123 7.99 -18.48 -11.76
N GLY A 124 9.25 -18.17 -12.07
CA GLY A 124 9.62 -17.19 -13.08
C GLY A 124 9.34 -15.75 -12.65
N GLU A 125 9.28 -14.87 -13.65
CA GLU A 125 9.05 -13.44 -13.42
C GLU A 125 7.61 -13.19 -12.97
N HIS A 126 7.45 -12.35 -11.94
CA HIS A 126 6.15 -11.96 -11.44
C HIS A 126 6.19 -10.53 -10.88
N PHE A 127 5.01 -9.92 -10.81
CA PHE A 127 4.77 -8.65 -10.14
C PHE A 127 4.55 -8.90 -8.64
N ASN A 128 5.13 -8.05 -7.79
CA ASN A 128 4.90 -8.08 -6.34
C ASN A 128 5.07 -6.69 -5.71
N ALA A 129 3.95 -6.01 -5.46
CA ALA A 129 3.97 -4.64 -4.94
C ALA A 129 4.52 -4.54 -3.52
N LEU A 130 4.18 -5.50 -2.65
CA LEU A 130 4.68 -5.48 -1.28
C LEU A 130 6.20 -5.66 -1.25
N ALA A 131 6.72 -6.63 -1.99
CA ALA A 131 8.15 -6.87 -2.05
C ALA A 131 8.93 -5.71 -2.67
N ALA A 132 8.36 -5.03 -3.67
CA ALA A 132 8.90 -3.78 -4.20
C ALA A 132 8.97 -2.69 -3.15
N GLY A 133 7.90 -2.50 -2.37
CA GLY A 133 7.89 -1.52 -1.27
C GLY A 133 8.88 -1.87 -0.16
N LEU A 134 9.02 -3.16 0.17
CA LEU A 134 9.96 -3.63 1.19
C LEU A 134 11.43 -3.58 0.73
N SER A 135 11.74 -3.58 -0.56
CA SER A 135 13.14 -3.54 -1.01
C SER A 135 13.76 -2.14 -0.91
N VAL A 136 12.93 -1.11 -0.82
CA VAL A 136 13.30 0.32 -0.83
C VAL A 136 12.90 1.05 0.44
N ALA A 137 12.21 0.38 1.38
CA ALA A 137 11.78 0.99 2.63
C ALA A 137 12.96 1.24 3.58
N ASP A 138 12.88 2.33 4.35
CA ASP A 138 13.89 2.65 5.36
C ASP A 138 13.80 1.70 6.57
N ARG A 139 12.57 1.35 6.94
CA ARG A 139 12.23 0.44 8.03
C ARG A 139 10.97 -0.35 7.71
N VAL A 140 10.81 -1.47 8.38
CA VAL A 140 9.58 -2.28 8.32
C VAL A 140 9.14 -2.50 9.76
N VAL A 141 7.84 -2.39 10.02
CA VAL A 141 7.27 -2.71 11.32
C VAL A 141 6.07 -3.64 11.15
N THR A 142 5.70 -4.36 12.21
CA THR A 142 4.53 -5.24 12.19
C THR A 142 3.70 -5.12 13.47
N VAL A 143 2.58 -5.84 13.53
CA VAL A 143 1.51 -5.62 14.51
C VAL A 143 1.65 -6.44 15.80
N SER A 144 2.53 -7.45 15.84
CA SER A 144 2.77 -8.21 17.07
C SER A 144 4.13 -8.90 17.05
N HIS A 145 4.62 -9.27 18.24
CA HIS A 145 5.88 -10.01 18.40
C HIS A 145 5.81 -11.43 17.82
N GLY A 146 4.67 -12.12 18.01
CA GLY A 146 4.46 -13.43 17.42
C GLY A 146 4.47 -13.35 15.90
N TYR A 147 3.82 -12.33 15.35
CA TYR A 147 3.80 -12.13 13.91
C TYR A 147 5.17 -11.74 13.35
N ALA A 148 5.94 -10.89 14.04
CA ALA A 148 7.32 -10.59 13.69
C ALA A 148 8.17 -11.86 13.49
N TRP A 149 8.07 -12.81 14.43
CA TRP A 149 8.76 -14.10 14.31
C TRP A 149 8.25 -14.93 13.12
N GLU A 150 6.93 -15.03 12.95
CA GLU A 150 6.33 -15.78 11.83
C GLU A 150 6.80 -15.26 10.47
N LEU A 151 6.91 -13.94 10.31
CA LEU A 151 7.34 -13.30 9.07
C LEU A 151 8.77 -13.69 8.65
N GLU A 152 9.62 -14.06 9.60
CA GLU A 152 11.01 -14.50 9.36
C GLU A 152 11.09 -15.97 8.93
N THR A 153 10.00 -16.73 9.03
CA THR A 153 9.96 -18.14 8.62
C THR A 153 9.60 -18.28 7.14
N LYS A 154 10.06 -19.36 6.49
CA LYS A 154 9.73 -19.62 5.08
C LYS A 154 8.22 -19.70 4.83
N GLU A 155 7.49 -20.30 5.76
CA GLU A 155 6.04 -20.52 5.71
C GLU A 155 5.28 -19.22 6.00
N GLY A 156 5.56 -18.59 7.16
CA GLY A 156 4.87 -17.39 7.62
C GLY A 156 5.25 -16.11 6.86
N GLY A 157 6.46 -16.05 6.29
CA GLY A 157 6.90 -14.92 5.47
C GLY A 157 6.42 -14.96 4.02
N TRP A 158 5.70 -16.02 3.61
CA TRP A 158 5.15 -16.16 2.25
C TRP A 158 6.18 -15.86 1.16
N GLY A 159 7.40 -16.39 1.27
CA GLY A 159 8.49 -16.14 0.31
C GLY A 159 9.16 -14.76 0.39
N LEU A 160 8.73 -13.88 1.30
CA LEU A 160 9.38 -12.59 1.59
C LEU A 160 10.26 -12.63 2.85
N HIS A 161 10.31 -13.78 3.54
CA HIS A 161 11.09 -13.98 4.76
C HIS A 161 12.54 -13.51 4.67
N GLN A 162 13.21 -13.71 3.53
CA GLN A 162 14.59 -13.24 3.35
C GLN A 162 14.72 -11.71 3.44
N ILE A 163 13.79 -10.96 2.83
CA ILE A 163 13.78 -9.49 2.92
C ILE A 163 13.50 -9.07 4.37
N ILE A 164 12.57 -9.74 5.04
CA ILE A 164 12.24 -9.47 6.45
C ILE A 164 13.45 -9.75 7.36
N GLN A 165 14.16 -10.86 7.15
CA GLN A 165 15.36 -11.21 7.91
C GLN A 165 16.48 -10.17 7.73
N LEU A 166 16.61 -9.52 6.56
CA LEU A 166 17.56 -8.42 6.39
C LEU A 166 17.21 -7.23 7.30
N TYR A 167 15.93 -6.91 7.47
CA TYR A 167 15.50 -5.90 8.44
C TYR A 167 15.75 -6.34 9.89
N ALA A 168 15.45 -7.61 10.22
CA ALA A 168 15.72 -8.16 11.55
C ALA A 168 17.23 -8.11 11.89
N LEU A 169 18.10 -8.51 10.97
CA LEU A 169 19.56 -8.42 11.13
C LEU A 169 20.03 -6.98 11.34
N ARG A 170 19.43 -6.00 10.66
CA ARG A 170 19.78 -4.59 10.80
C ARG A 170 19.39 -4.00 12.15
N TYR A 171 18.28 -4.45 12.73
CA TYR A 171 17.67 -3.86 13.93
C TYR A 171 17.68 -4.77 15.17
N GLY A 172 18.25 -5.98 15.06
CA GLY A 172 18.25 -7.03 16.09
C GLY A 172 16.97 -7.89 16.11
N ALA A 173 15.83 -7.33 15.69
CA ALA A 173 14.57 -8.01 15.46
C ALA A 173 13.68 -7.15 14.55
N VAL A 174 12.61 -7.71 13.98
CA VAL A 174 11.58 -6.91 13.27
C VAL A 174 10.84 -6.02 14.29
N PRO A 175 10.90 -4.68 14.19
CA PRO A 175 10.21 -3.81 15.14
C PRO A 175 8.69 -3.98 15.11
N VAL A 176 8.06 -3.82 16.29
CA VAL A 176 6.61 -3.97 16.48
C VAL A 176 5.98 -2.63 16.82
N VAL A 177 4.82 -2.33 16.25
CA VAL A 177 4.03 -1.15 16.60
C VAL A 177 3.43 -1.35 17.99
N HIS A 178 3.83 -0.54 18.97
CA HIS A 178 3.36 -0.66 20.36
C HIS A 178 2.01 0.01 20.63
N THR A 179 1.66 1.03 19.84
CA THR A 179 0.40 1.78 19.97
C THR A 179 -0.10 2.17 18.59
N VAL A 180 -1.32 1.77 18.27
CA VAL A 180 -2.09 2.32 17.15
C VAL A 180 -3.08 3.33 17.73
N GLY A 181 -3.04 4.58 17.24
CA GLY A 181 -4.12 5.53 17.52
C GLY A 181 -5.40 4.99 16.89
N GLY A 182 -6.42 4.72 17.70
CA GLY A 182 -7.70 4.19 17.22
C GLY A 182 -8.88 5.01 17.76
N LEU A 183 -10.00 4.96 17.04
CA LEU A 183 -11.30 5.56 17.38
C LEU A 183 -11.83 5.19 18.79
N ARG A 184 -11.26 4.16 19.42
CA ARG A 184 -11.60 3.72 20.79
C ARG A 184 -11.14 4.68 21.88
N ASN A 185 -10.29 5.66 21.56
CA ASN A 185 -9.90 6.73 22.46
C ASN A 185 -10.75 8.01 22.25
N SER A 186 -11.82 7.93 21.46
CA SER A 186 -12.65 9.06 21.02
C SER A 186 -14.12 8.98 21.48
N VAL A 187 -14.45 8.12 22.45
CA VAL A 187 -15.79 8.04 23.06
C VAL A 187 -15.71 8.05 24.58
#